data_AF-A0A920RCM4-F1
#
_entry.id   AF-A0A920RCM4-F1
#
_cell.length_a   1.000
_cell.length_b   1.000
_cell.length_c   1.000
_cell.angle_alpha   90.00
_cell.angle_beta   90.00
_cell.angle_gamma   90.00
#
_symmetry.space_group_name_H-M   'P 1'
#
loop_
_entity.id
_entity.type
_entity.pdbx_description
1 polymer ?
#
loop_
_entity_poly.entity_id
_entity_poly.type
_entity_poly.pdbx_seq_one_letter_code
_entity_poly.pdbx_strand_id
1 'polypeptide(L)'
;MTHITNSLREKSRMNGAESLVRSLLACDVDVCFTNPGTSEMHFCAALDQVDGMRCVLGLFEGVVTGAADGYGRMLDRPAATLLHLGPGLGNGLANLHNARKANTPIVNVVGNMLHTM
;
A
#
# COMPACT_ATOMS: atom_id res chain seq x y z
N MET A 1 17.22 -28.07 -21.22
CA MET A 1 15.75 -27.83 -21.22
C MET A 1 15.16 -27.71 -19.82
N THR A 2 15.57 -28.50 -18.84
CA THR A 2 15.06 -28.48 -17.45
C THR A 2 15.31 -27.18 -16.66
N HIS A 3 16.39 -26.46 -16.96
CA HIS A 3 16.70 -25.16 -16.32
C HIS A 3 15.80 -24.02 -16.80
N ILE A 4 15.31 -24.07 -18.04
CA ILE A 4 14.42 -23.04 -18.61
C ILE A 4 13.02 -23.19 -18.02
N THR A 5 12.53 -24.42 -17.88
CA THR A 5 11.24 -24.69 -17.24
C THR A 5 11.21 -24.32 -15.76
N ASN A 6 12.31 -24.50 -15.02
CA ASN A 6 12.41 -24.02 -13.63
C ASN A 6 12.46 -22.48 -13.53
N SER A 7 13.21 -21.82 -14.41
CA SER A 7 13.27 -20.35 -14.47
C SER A 7 11.90 -19.72 -14.79
N LEU A 8 11.10 -20.34 -15.66
CA LEU A 8 9.73 -19.91 -15.97
C LEU A 8 8.74 -20.20 -14.82
N ARG A 9 9.00 -21.24 -14.02
CA ARG A 9 8.19 -21.59 -12.84
C ARG A 9 8.45 -20.66 -11.65
N GLU A 10 9.69 -20.19 -11.47
CA GLU A 10 10.08 -19.20 -10.46
C GLU A 10 9.51 -17.81 -10.77
N LYS A 11 9.52 -17.39 -12.04
CA LYS A 11 8.90 -16.13 -12.50
C LYS A 11 7.38 -16.05 -12.31
N SER A 12 6.72 -17.18 -12.01
CA SER A 12 5.25 -17.30 -11.95
C SER A 12 4.68 -17.39 -10.53
N ARG A 13 5.50 -17.41 -9.46
CA ARG A 13 4.97 -17.41 -8.09
C ARG A 13 4.72 -15.98 -7.61
N MET A 14 3.50 -15.50 -7.89
CA MET A 14 3.00 -14.25 -7.32
C MET A 14 2.98 -14.35 -5.80
N ASN A 15 3.68 -13.43 -5.13
CA ASN A 15 3.66 -13.33 -3.68
C ASN A 15 2.44 -12.53 -3.19
N GLY A 16 2.19 -12.54 -1.87
CA GLY A 16 1.03 -11.84 -1.30
C GLY A 16 1.02 -10.33 -1.54
N ALA A 17 2.19 -9.70 -1.58
CA ALA A 17 2.31 -8.26 -1.82
C ALA A 17 1.94 -7.89 -3.27
N GLU A 18 2.46 -8.62 -4.24
CA GLU A 18 2.10 -8.46 -5.66
C GLU A 18 0.61 -8.71 -5.89
N SER A 19 0.04 -9.74 -5.25
CA SER A 19 -1.39 -10.03 -5.31
C SER A 19 -2.23 -8.87 -4.78
N LEU A 20 -1.81 -8.26 -3.66
CA LEU A 20 -2.50 -7.09 -3.09
C LEU A 20 -2.42 -5.87 -4.02
N VAL A 21 -1.24 -5.54 -4.57
CA VAL A 21 -1.08 -4.41 -5.50
C VAL A 21 -1.94 -4.61 -6.75
N ARG A 22 -1.93 -5.81 -7.34
CA ARG A 22 -2.77 -6.13 -8.52
C ARG A 22 -4.26 -6.04 -8.20
N SER A 23 -4.67 -6.45 -7.00
CA SER A 23 -6.07 -6.35 -6.56
C SER A 23 -6.51 -4.89 -6.38
N LEU A 24 -5.64 -4.04 -5.83
CA LEU A 24 -5.89 -2.60 -5.73
C LEU A 24 -6.08 -1.98 -7.13
N LEU A 25 -5.19 -2.28 -8.07
CA LEU A 25 -5.29 -1.80 -9.45
C LEU A 25 -6.54 -2.29 -10.16
N ALA A 26 -6.95 -3.55 -9.95
CA ALA A 26 -8.19 -4.09 -10.51
C ALA A 26 -9.45 -3.39 -9.98
N CYS A 27 -9.34 -2.68 -8.86
CA CYS A 27 -10.39 -1.86 -8.26
C CYS A 27 -10.19 -0.35 -8.50
N ASP A 28 -9.38 0.03 -9.50
CA ASP A 28 -9.05 1.42 -9.87
C ASP A 28 -8.37 2.25 -8.75
N VAL A 29 -7.75 1.58 -7.79
CA VAL A 29 -6.88 2.18 -6.77
C VAL A 29 -5.44 2.19 -7.30
N ASP A 30 -5.08 3.29 -7.96
CA ASP A 30 -3.82 3.46 -8.70
C ASP A 30 -2.83 4.42 -8.02
N VAL A 31 -3.16 4.94 -6.83
CA VAL A 31 -2.27 5.80 -6.03
C VAL A 31 -2.11 5.24 -4.62
N CYS A 32 -0.86 5.14 -4.19
CA CYS A 32 -0.46 4.75 -2.84
C CYS A 32 0.38 5.85 -2.19
N PHE A 33 -0.14 6.50 -1.15
CA PHE A 33 0.64 7.39 -0.30
C PHE A 33 1.34 6.57 0.77
N THR A 34 2.66 6.70 0.91
CA THR A 34 3.46 5.75 1.68
C THR A 34 4.44 6.43 2.62
N ASN A 35 4.55 5.90 3.84
CA ASN A 35 5.67 6.13 4.76
C ASN A 35 6.11 4.75 5.29
N PRO A 36 6.88 3.99 4.50
CA PRO A 36 7.20 2.61 4.83
C PRO A 36 8.28 2.52 5.88
N GLY A 37 8.22 1.46 6.71
CA GLY A 37 9.33 1.02 7.54
C GLY A 37 10.04 -0.19 6.93
N THR A 38 10.95 -0.79 7.71
CA THR A 38 11.70 -1.98 7.29
C THR A 38 10.81 -3.24 7.20
N SER A 39 9.68 -3.27 7.90
CA SER A 39 8.75 -4.41 7.91
C SER A 39 7.94 -4.53 6.61
N GLU A 40 7.81 -3.45 5.86
CA GLU A 40 6.95 -3.36 4.67
C GLU A 40 7.72 -3.45 3.34
N MET A 41 9.02 -3.79 3.38
CA MET A 41 9.87 -3.83 2.18
C MET A 41 9.36 -4.77 1.08
N HIS A 42 8.71 -5.88 1.43
CA HIS A 42 8.09 -6.76 0.44
C HIS A 42 6.96 -6.08 -0.34
N PHE A 43 6.19 -5.21 0.33
CA PHE A 43 5.15 -4.42 -0.33
C PHE A 43 5.76 -3.28 -1.13
N CYS A 44 6.81 -2.61 -0.63
CA CYS A 44 7.56 -1.63 -1.40
C CYS A 44 8.14 -2.22 -2.70
N ALA A 45 8.72 -3.42 -2.63
CA ALA A 45 9.20 -4.13 -3.80
C ALA A 45 8.07 -4.45 -4.79
N ALA A 46 6.90 -4.87 -4.31
CA ALA A 46 5.75 -5.13 -5.18
C ALA A 46 5.25 -3.85 -5.87
N LEU A 47 5.27 -2.71 -5.17
CA LEU A 47 4.92 -1.41 -5.73
C LEU A 47 5.87 -0.99 -6.87
N ASP A 48 7.15 -1.37 -6.80
CA ASP A 48 8.12 -1.11 -7.86
C ASP A 48 8.03 -2.11 -9.04
N GLN A 49 7.56 -3.34 -8.80
CA GLN A 49 7.50 -4.41 -9.81
C GLN A 49 6.18 -4.46 -10.60
N VAL A 50 5.09 -3.91 -10.06
CA VAL A 50 3.78 -3.92 -10.69
C VAL A 50 3.48 -2.55 -11.29
N ASP A 51 3.51 -2.47 -12.62
CA ASP A 51 3.15 -1.26 -13.35
C ASP A 51 1.72 -0.79 -13.06
N GLY A 52 1.51 0.52 -13.06
CA GLY A 52 0.20 1.16 -12.92
C GLY A 52 -0.09 1.74 -11.53
N MET A 53 0.70 1.37 -10.50
CA MET A 53 0.57 1.96 -9.17
C MET A 53 1.54 3.14 -9.01
N ARG A 54 1.00 4.34 -8.79
CA ARG A 54 1.79 5.53 -8.45
C ARG A 54 2.03 5.59 -6.95
N CYS A 55 3.30 5.52 -6.56
CA CYS A 55 3.71 5.66 -5.17
C CYS A 55 4.15 7.09 -4.84
N VAL A 56 3.65 7.63 -3.73
CA VAL A 56 3.99 8.98 -3.25
C VAL A 56 4.52 8.87 -1.83
N LEU A 57 5.82 9.10 -1.66
CA LEU A 57 6.48 9.07 -0.36
C LEU A 57 6.13 10.31 0.46
N GLY A 58 5.67 10.10 1.70
CA GLY A 58 5.50 11.13 2.71
C GLY A 58 6.48 10.92 3.86
N LEU A 59 6.98 12.00 4.45
CA LEU A 59 7.94 11.94 5.57
C LEU A 59 7.30 11.68 6.94
N PHE A 60 5.97 11.69 7.02
CA PHE A 60 5.22 11.48 8.26
C PHE A 60 3.86 10.85 7.95
N GLU A 61 3.40 9.92 8.78
CA GLU A 61 2.16 9.16 8.54
C GLU A 61 0.92 10.05 8.53
N GLY A 62 0.93 11.14 9.31
CA GLY A 62 -0.11 12.16 9.25
C GLY A 62 -0.19 12.84 7.88
N VAL A 63 0.95 13.10 7.23
CA VAL A 63 0.97 13.67 5.87
C VAL A 63 0.42 12.68 4.86
N VAL A 64 0.82 11.40 4.97
CA VAL A 64 0.34 10.31 4.10
C VAL A 64 -1.19 10.17 4.16
N THR A 65 -1.72 10.07 5.37
CA THR A 65 -3.17 9.88 5.59
C THR A 65 -3.97 11.14 5.24
N GLY A 66 -3.42 12.33 5.46
CA GLY A 66 -4.04 13.59 5.04
C GLY A 66 -4.05 13.78 3.52
N ALA A 67 -2.98 13.38 2.84
CA ALA A 67 -2.91 13.41 1.37
C ALA A 67 -3.91 12.43 0.74
N ALA A 68 -4.06 11.22 1.31
CA ALA A 68 -5.05 10.25 0.89
C ALA A 68 -6.49 10.76 1.08
N ASP A 69 -6.77 11.42 2.23
CA ASP A 69 -8.07 12.06 2.46
C ASP A 69 -8.35 13.17 1.42
N GLY A 70 -7.37 14.05 1.20
CA GLY A 70 -7.48 15.09 0.17
C GLY A 70 -7.73 14.53 -1.22
N TYR A 71 -6.96 13.51 -1.63
CA TYR A 71 -7.10 12.84 -2.92
C TYR A 71 -8.50 12.26 -3.11
N GLY A 72 -8.99 11.49 -2.13
CA GLY A 72 -10.30 10.85 -2.21
C GLY A 72 -11.44 11.85 -2.31
N ARG A 73 -11.32 12.98 -1.62
CA ARG A 73 -12.31 14.06 -1.69
C ARG A 73 -12.26 14.86 -3.00
N MET A 74 -11.08 15.06 -3.56
CA MET A 74 -10.90 15.85 -4.77
C MET A 74 -11.31 15.10 -6.04
N LEU A 75 -11.05 13.79 -6.08
CA LEU A 75 -11.26 12.98 -7.28
C LEU A 75 -12.44 12.01 -7.17
N ASP A 76 -13.07 11.92 -6.00
CA ASP A 76 -14.12 10.94 -5.70
C ASP A 76 -13.68 9.50 -6.01
N ARG A 77 -12.40 9.22 -5.75
CA ARG A 77 -11.73 7.94 -6.05
C ARG A 77 -10.92 7.47 -4.85
N PRO A 78 -10.92 6.16 -4.54
CA PRO A 78 -10.15 5.63 -3.44
C PRO A 78 -8.64 5.84 -3.62
N ALA A 79 -7.94 6.14 -2.53
CA ALA A 79 -6.48 6.06 -2.44
C ALA A 79 -6.05 4.97 -1.47
N ALA A 80 -4.92 4.33 -1.74
CA ALA A 80 -4.26 3.46 -0.78
C ALA A 80 -3.29 4.27 0.11
N THR A 81 -3.10 3.82 1.35
CA THR A 81 -1.96 4.23 2.16
C THR A 81 -1.12 3.02 2.55
N LEU A 82 0.20 3.22 2.70
CA LEU A 82 1.09 2.26 3.34
C LEU A 82 1.73 2.89 4.58
N LEU A 83 1.39 2.36 5.76
CA LEU A 83 1.88 2.83 7.06
C LEU A 83 2.62 1.72 7.80
N HIS A 84 3.59 2.13 8.62
CA HIS A 84 4.27 1.22 9.54
C HIS A 84 3.32 0.74 10.65
N LEU A 85 3.60 -0.44 11.21
CA LEU A 85 2.82 -1.03 12.30
C LEU A 85 2.73 -0.13 13.54
N GLY A 86 1.70 -0.34 14.36
CA GLY A 86 1.56 0.24 15.71
C GLY A 86 1.68 1.77 15.74
N PRO A 87 2.83 2.35 16.15
CA PRO A 87 3.05 3.79 16.15
C PRO A 87 2.81 4.48 14.80
N GLY A 88 3.18 3.83 13.68
CA GLY A 88 3.00 4.42 12.35
C GLY A 88 1.53 4.65 12.04
N LEU A 89 0.69 3.62 12.23
CA LEU A 89 -0.76 3.77 12.16
C LEU A 89 -1.26 4.87 13.14
N GLY A 90 -0.77 4.86 14.39
CA GLY A 90 -1.12 5.83 15.42
C GLY A 90 -0.93 7.29 14.99
N ASN A 91 0.21 7.60 14.37
CA ASN A 91 0.54 8.93 13.87
C ASN A 91 -0.43 9.43 12.78
N GLY A 92 -1.02 8.52 12.00
CA GLY A 92 -2.00 8.82 10.95
C GLY A 92 -3.46 8.91 11.42
N LEU A 93 -3.77 8.45 12.64
CA LEU A 93 -5.16 8.27 13.09
C LEU A 93 -6.01 9.55 13.07
N ALA A 94 -5.41 10.71 13.35
CA ALA A 94 -6.14 11.98 13.36
C ALA A 94 -6.76 12.28 11.98
N ASN A 95 -6.01 12.09 10.90
CA ASN A 95 -6.51 12.32 9.55
C ASN A 95 -7.41 11.18 9.05
N LEU A 96 -7.17 9.95 9.48
CA LEU A 96 -8.10 8.83 9.22
C LEU A 96 -9.46 9.03 9.90
N HIS A 97 -9.48 9.64 11.09
CA HIS A 97 -10.72 10.03 11.75
C HIS A 97 -11.48 11.08 10.91
N ASN A 98 -10.78 12.08 10.37
CA ASN A 98 -11.37 13.10 9.50
C ASN A 98 -11.92 12.49 8.21
N ALA A 99 -11.15 11.63 7.55
CA ALA A 99 -11.56 10.88 6.37
C ALA A 99 -12.84 10.08 6.62
N ARG A 100 -12.89 9.35 7.75
CA ARG A 100 -14.10 8.61 8.15
C ARG A 100 -15.31 9.53 8.31
N LYS A 101 -15.15 10.68 8.98
CA LYS A 101 -16.25 11.66 9.15
C LYS A 101 -16.71 12.27 7.82
N ALA A 102 -15.79 12.41 6.87
CA ALA A 102 -16.07 12.90 5.54
C ALA A 102 -16.60 11.83 4.57
N ASN A 103 -16.66 10.56 5.00
CA ASN A 103 -16.91 9.40 4.14
C ASN A 103 -15.92 9.28 2.97
N THR A 104 -14.67 9.72 3.16
CA THR A 104 -13.64 9.62 2.14
C THR A 104 -13.22 8.15 1.95
N PRO A 105 -13.18 7.64 0.71
CA PRO A 105 -12.77 6.26 0.45
C PRO A 105 -11.23 6.13 0.56
N ILE A 106 -10.75 5.38 1.55
CA ILE A 106 -9.32 5.11 1.77
C ILE A 106 -9.11 3.63 2.10
N VAL A 107 -8.10 3.01 1.48
CA VAL A 107 -7.64 1.66 1.81
C VAL A 107 -6.32 1.75 2.58
N ASN A 108 -6.34 1.49 3.88
CA ASN A 108 -5.14 1.53 4.71
C ASN A 108 -4.46 0.16 4.74
N VAL A 109 -3.28 0.07 4.13
CA VAL A 109 -2.36 -1.05 4.29
C VAL A 109 -1.40 -0.72 5.44
N VAL A 110 -1.40 -1.57 6.45
CA VAL A 110 -0.53 -1.41 7.63
C VAL A 110 0.36 -2.63 7.71
N GLY A 111 1.67 -2.41 7.78
CA GLY A 111 2.59 -3.52 7.96
C GLY A 111 2.42 -4.20 9.31
N ASN A 112 3.02 -5.39 9.44
CA ASN A 112 3.08 -6.12 10.69
C ASN A 112 4.43 -6.85 10.77
N MET A 113 4.85 -7.18 11.98
CA MET A 113 6.02 -8.05 12.18
C MET A 113 5.67 -9.51 11.97
N LEU A 114 6.67 -10.29 11.55
CA LEU A 114 6.53 -11.74 11.41
C LEU A 114 6.16 -12.34 12.78
N HIS A 115 5.04 -13.04 12.85
CA HIS A 115 4.64 -13.73 14.06
C HIS A 115 5.02 -15.21 13.93
N THR A 116 6.16 -15.58 14.50
CA THR A 116 6.51 -16.99 14.72
C THR A 116 5.79 -17.44 16.00
N MET A 117 4.80 -18.32 15.85
CA MET A 117 4.30 -19.16 16.95
C MET A 117 5.09 -20.47 16.98
#